data_AF-A0A8X8GYQ3-F1
#
_entry.id   AF-A0A8X8GYQ3-F1
#
_cell.length_a   1.000
_cell.length_b   1.000
_cell.length_c   1.000
_cell.angle_alpha   90.00
_cell.angle_beta   90.00
_cell.angle_gamma   90.00
#
_symmetry.space_group_name_H-M   'P 1'
#
loop_
_entity.id
_entity.type
_entity.pdbx_description
1 polymer ?
#
loop_
_entity_poly.entity_id
_entity_poly.type
_entity_poly.pdbx_seq_one_letter_code
_entity_poly.pdbx_strand_id
1 'polypeptide(L)' 'MARITPDGALPITALIAEAQRELDMRHQYYWSRVRAGKMRQDDADKRIALMQAIVKRLTVTAAL' A
#
# COMPACT_ATOMS: atom_id res chain seq x y z
N MET A 1 -10.54 -16.54 -12.05
CA MET A 1 -9.38 -17.35 -11.63
C MET A 1 -8.12 -16.60 -11.98
N ALA A 2 -7.30 -16.22 -11.00
CA ALA A 2 -6.08 -15.45 -11.23
C ALA A 2 -5.00 -16.39 -11.80
N ARG A 3 -4.48 -16.07 -12.98
CA ARG A 3 -3.43 -16.83 -13.66
C ARG A 3 -2.11 -16.56 -12.93
N ILE A 4 -1.64 -17.52 -12.15
CA ILE A 4 -0.32 -17.49 -11.52
C ILE A 4 0.68 -17.97 -12.58
N THR A 5 1.64 -17.13 -12.95
CA THR A 5 2.72 -17.48 -13.88
C THR A 5 3.77 -18.36 -13.17
N PRO A 6 4.38 -19.35 -13.84
CA PRO A 6 5.22 -20.38 -13.18
C PRO A 6 6.59 -19.88 -12.69
N ASP A 7 6.94 -18.61 -12.93
CA ASP A 7 8.31 -18.10 -12.81
C ASP A 7 8.60 -17.36 -11.48
N GLY A 8 7.71 -17.44 -10.49
CA GLY A 8 7.84 -16.67 -9.24
C GLY A 8 7.51 -15.18 -9.36
N ALA A 9 7.01 -14.74 -10.51
CA ALA A 9 6.53 -13.38 -10.74
C ALA A 9 5.07 -13.23 -10.27
N LEU A 10 4.85 -12.47 -9.19
CA LEU A 10 3.52 -12.10 -8.72
C LEU A 10 2.78 -11.30 -9.81
N PRO A 11 1.52 -11.65 -10.14
CA PRO A 11 0.71 -10.84 -11.05
C PRO A 11 0.62 -9.39 -10.55
N ILE A 12 0.68 -8.41 -11.46
CA ILE A 12 0.60 -6.99 -11.10
C ILE A 12 -0.68 -6.67 -10.31
N THR A 13 -1.78 -7.37 -10.60
CA THR A 13 -3.04 -7.26 -9.85
C THR A 13 -2.93 -7.76 -8.42
N ALA A 14 -2.14 -8.81 -8.16
CA ALA A 14 -1.85 -9.29 -6.81
C ALA A 14 -0.96 -8.29 -6.05
N LEU A 15 0.00 -7.67 -6.74
CA LEU A 15 0.82 -6.60 -6.17
C LEU A 15 -0.02 -5.36 -5.81
N ILE A 16 -0.96 -4.96 -6.66
CA ILE A 16 -1.90 -3.88 -6.37
C ILE A 16 -2.76 -4.21 -5.14
N ALA A 17 -3.32 -5.42 -5.09
CA ALA A 17 -4.15 -5.86 -3.97
C ALA A 17 -3.38 -5.85 -2.64
N GLU A 18 -2.14 -6.35 -2.65
CA GLU A 18 -1.30 -6.35 -1.45
C GLU A 18 -0.86 -4.94 -1.06
N ALA A 19 -0.53 -4.08 -2.03
CA ALA A 19 -0.21 -2.69 -1.78
C ALA A 19 -1.40 -1.91 -1.17
N GLN A 20 -2.62 -2.21 -1.61
CA GLN A 20 -3.84 -1.64 -1.02
C GLN A 20 -4.05 -2.14 0.41
N ARG A 21 -3.89 -3.45 0.65
CA ARG A 21 -3.98 -4.04 2.00
C ARG A 21 -3.00 -3.39 2.97
N GLU A 22 -1.76 -3.18 2.54
CA GLU A 22 -0.72 -2.51 3.32
C GLU A 22 -1.07 -1.05 3.61
N LEU A 23 -1.60 -0.32 2.62
CA LEU A 23 -2.06 1.05 2.81
C LEU A 23 -3.16 1.12 3.89
N ASP A 24 -4.17 0.26 3.81
CA ASP A 24 -5.27 0.22 4.77
C ASP A 24 -4.78 -0.12 6.19
N MET A 25 -3.84 -1.07 6.31
CA MET A 25 -3.21 -1.41 7.58
C MET A 25 -2.41 -0.23 8.15
N ARG A 26 -1.66 0.49 7.31
CA ARG A 26 -0.88 1.67 7.74
C ARG A 26 -1.76 2.80 8.24
N HIS A 27 -2.94 3.00 7.65
CA HIS A 27 -3.90 3.98 8.16
C HIS A 27 -4.27 3.69 9.62
N GLN A 28 -4.58 2.44 9.96
CA GLN A 28 -4.93 2.05 11.33
C GLN A 28 -3.71 2.07 12.26
N TYR A 29 -2.59 1.53 11.79
CA TYR A 29 -1.38 1.43 12.60
C TYR A 29 -0.81 2.81 12.95
N TYR A 30 -0.65 3.71 11.96
CA TYR A 30 -0.10 5.04 12.22
C TYR A 30 -1.06 5.90 13.03
N TRP A 31 -2.37 5.81 12.81
CA TRP A 31 -3.34 6.48 13.68
C TRP A 31 -3.14 6.09 15.15
N SER A 32 -2.96 4.79 15.45
CA SER A 32 -2.74 4.32 16.82
C SER A 32 -1.43 4.87 17.42
N ARG A 33 -0.38 5.01 16.59
CA ARG A 33 0.92 5.54 16.99
C ARG A 33 0.88 7.05 17.24
N VAL A 34 0.18 7.80 16.39
CA VAL A 34 0.00 9.25 16.57
C VAL A 34 -0.80 9.52 17.84
N ARG A 35 -1.91 8.80 18.05
CA ARG A 35 -2.72 8.94 19.27
C ARG A 35 -1.93 8.62 20.55
N ALA A 36 -0.98 7.68 20.48
CA ALA A 36 -0.09 7.36 21.59
C ALA A 36 1.09 8.34 21.76
N GLY A 37 1.20 9.39 20.94
CA GLY A 37 2.32 10.34 20.96
C GLY A 37 3.65 9.74 20.47
N LYS A 38 3.62 8.55 19.87
CA LYS A 38 4.80 7.79 19.42
C LYS A 38 5.18 8.07 17.96
N MET A 39 4.48 8.99 17.31
CA MET A 39 4.66 9.39 15.92
C MET A 39 4.04 10.78 15.71
N ARG A 40 4.67 11.64 14.90
CA ARG A 40 4.08 12.91 14.49
C ARG A 40 3.07 12.68 13.37
N GLN A 41 1.98 13.45 13.37
CA GLN A 41 0.96 13.39 12.33
C GLN A 41 1.57 13.59 10.92
N ASP A 42 2.41 14.61 10.75
CA ASP A 42 3.07 14.90 9.46
C ASP A 42 3.87 13.71 8.91
N ASP A 43 4.52 12.93 9.78
CA ASP A 43 5.31 11.77 9.37
C ASP A 43 4.41 10.60 8.97
N ALA A 44 3.26 10.44 9.62
CA ALA A 44 2.25 9.45 9.26
C ALA A 44 1.67 9.77 7.88
N ASP A 45 1.30 11.04 7.66
CA ASP A 45 0.72 11.51 6.42
C ASP A 45 1.69 11.36 5.24
N LYS A 46 2.98 11.72 5.43
CA LYS A 46 4.01 11.50 4.40
C LYS A 46 4.16 10.02 4.01
N ARG A 47 4.14 9.11 4.99
CA ARG A 47 4.30 7.67 4.74
C ARG A 47 3.05 7.07 4.07
N ILE A 48 1.86 7.54 4.44
CA ILE A 48 0.61 7.19 3.78
C ILE A 48 0.61 7.68 2.34
N ALA A 49 0.95 8.95 2.11
CA ALA A 49 0.99 9.53 0.77
C ALA A 49 1.97 8.81 -0.16
N LEU A 50 3.14 8.40 0.36
CA LEU A 50 4.09 7.59 -0.40
C LEU A 50 3.51 6.23 -0.77
N MET A 51 2.81 5.55 0.15
CA MET A 51 2.17 4.26 -0.14
C MET A 51 1.02 4.40 -1.15
N GLN A 52 0.22 5.46 -1.05
CA GLN A 52 -0.81 5.80 -2.03
C GLN A 52 -0.21 6.03 -3.43
N ALA A 53 0.92 6.71 -3.52
CA ALA A 53 1.62 6.92 -4.79
C ALA A 53 2.12 5.60 -5.41
N ILE A 54 2.58 4.66 -4.59
CA ILE A 54 2.96 3.30 -5.03
C ILE A 54 1.73 2.57 -5.59
N VAL A 55 0.62 2.54 -4.85
CA VAL A 55 -0.64 1.92 -5.33
C VAL A 55 -1.06 2.54 -6.67
N LYS A 56 -1.11 3.87 -6.75
CA LYS A 56 -1.47 4.58 -7.98
C LYS A 56 -0.55 4.22 -9.15
N ARG A 57 0.76 4.15 -8.93
CA ARG A 57 1.71 3.80 -9.99
C ARG A 57 1.54 2.36 -10.48
N LEU A 58 1.29 1.41 -9.58
CA LEU A 58 1.01 0.02 -9.95
C LEU A 58 -0.28 -0.09 -10.76
N THR A 59 -1.36 0.59 -10.32
CA THR A 59 -2.64 0.64 -11.03
C THR A 59 -2.50 1.21 -12.44
N VAL A 60 -1.82 2.36 -12.59
CA VAL A 60 -1.55 2.96 -13.90
C VAL A 60 -0.72 2.03 -14.79
N THR A 61 0.28 1.34 -14.22
CA THR A 61 1.11 0.38 -14.98
C THR A 61 0.30 -0.82 -15.46
N ALA A 62 -0.73 -1.22 -14.70
CA ALA A 62 -1.66 -2.27 -15.10
C ALA A 62 -2.73 -1.80 -16.11
N ALA A 63 -2.75 -0.51 -16.48
CA ALA A 63 -3.79 0.12 -17.30
C ALA A 63 -5.22 -0.07 -16.74
N LEU A 64 -5.32 -0.13 -15.41
CA LEU A 64 -6.56 -0.11 -14.63
C LEU A 64 -6.84 1.32 -14.14
#